data_AF-A0A958UX12-F1
#
_entry.id   AF-A0A958UX12-F1
#
_cell.length_a   1.000
_cell.length_b   1.000
_cell.length_c   1.000
_cell.angle_alpha   90.00
_cell.angle_beta   90.00
_cell.angle_gamma   90.00
#
_symmetry.space_group_name_H-M   'P 1'
#
loop_
_entity.id
_entity.type
_entity.pdbx_description
1 polymer ?
#
loop_
_entity_poly.entity_id
_entity_poly.type
_entity_poly.pdbx_seq_one_letter_code
_entity_poly.pdbx_strand_id
1 'polypeptide(L)'
;YYVPALGISWTDAFNAANSSNYYGLQGYLATILSDDEAQLCGEQTSGTGWIGGSDSETEGVWKWMNGPELGTVFWNGGINGSTPNYAFWNSGEPNNQGDEDYAHITAPGVGISGSWNDLPVNGSTGDYEPKGYVVEYGGMPGDPVLQISTSTSIYVPEILSTQADSSCGPSSLTLQATANSTDVLWFANPSGGTPIGSGASFNTPVLNTTTPYYVLASENGCLEGTRTEVVATINPLPQINTSIDFKNCDEDGTPDGLTVFNLHEAEEYIALDNPANYAFVYYESLANAQSETSPITNASQYINSVSPLYARVTTSAGCYGICIINLQVSTTSFPPGYLQELTSCDLDENSDGFFAFDLTATSQEFIDQFPTGQNLSVHYYNTLEDAQLETNEITNL
;
A
#
# COMPACT_ATOMS: atom_id res chain seq x y z
N TYR A 1 -14.47 -24.86 47.29
CA TYR A 1 -14.05 -26.13 46.65
C TYR A 1 -14.69 -27.31 47.39
N TYR A 2 -15.40 -28.19 46.72
CA TYR A 2 -16.03 -29.35 47.35
C TYR A 2 -15.07 -30.55 47.46
N VAL A 3 -14.99 -31.16 48.64
CA VAL A 3 -14.22 -32.38 48.90
C VAL A 3 -15.19 -33.53 49.18
N PRO A 4 -15.27 -34.55 48.29
CA PRO A 4 -16.14 -35.70 48.50
C PRO A 4 -15.58 -36.60 49.62
N ALA A 5 -16.42 -36.89 50.62
CA ALA A 5 -16.10 -37.75 51.76
C ALA A 5 -17.42 -38.27 52.36
N LEU A 6 -17.89 -39.42 51.88
CA LEU A 6 -19.17 -39.99 52.29
C LEU A 6 -19.15 -40.40 53.78
N GLY A 7 -20.16 -39.95 54.53
CA GLY A 7 -20.35 -40.27 55.95
C GLY A 7 -19.35 -39.58 56.89
N ILE A 8 -18.61 -38.57 56.42
CA ILE A 8 -17.68 -37.83 57.28
C ILE A 8 -18.46 -37.03 58.34
N SER A 9 -18.01 -37.08 59.60
CA SER A 9 -18.56 -36.25 60.66
C SER A 9 -18.20 -34.77 60.43
N TRP A 10 -18.98 -33.83 60.96
CA TRP A 10 -18.65 -32.42 60.88
C TRP A 10 -17.29 -32.12 61.53
N THR A 11 -16.99 -32.76 62.67
CA THR A 11 -15.71 -32.60 63.37
C THR A 11 -14.52 -33.07 62.52
N ASP A 12 -14.65 -34.21 61.84
CA ASP A 12 -13.58 -34.71 60.98
C ASP A 12 -13.42 -33.85 59.73
N ALA A 13 -14.52 -33.38 59.14
CA ALA A 13 -14.50 -32.44 58.01
C ALA A 13 -13.85 -31.11 58.40
N PHE A 14 -14.17 -30.59 59.59
CA PHE A 14 -13.58 -29.37 60.15
C PHE A 14 -12.06 -29.50 60.30
N ASN A 15 -11.59 -30.60 60.90
CA ASN A 15 -10.17 -30.87 61.06
C ASN A 15 -9.46 -31.08 59.72
N ALA A 16 -10.09 -31.78 58.78
CA ALA A 16 -9.54 -32.04 57.45
C ALA A 16 -9.41 -30.74 56.63
N ALA A 17 -10.43 -29.88 56.66
CA ALA A 17 -10.40 -28.57 56.01
C ALA A 17 -9.28 -27.68 56.61
N ASN A 18 -9.21 -27.59 57.94
CA ASN A 18 -8.17 -26.83 58.64
C ASN A 18 -6.75 -27.42 58.51
N SER A 19 -6.62 -28.64 57.99
CA SER A 19 -5.31 -29.24 57.68
C SER A 19 -4.94 -29.13 56.20
N SER A 20 -5.84 -28.61 55.36
CA SER A 20 -5.64 -28.51 53.92
C SER A 20 -4.85 -27.26 53.54
N ASN A 21 -4.11 -27.34 52.43
CA ASN A 21 -3.34 -26.24 51.89
C ASN A 21 -3.46 -26.21 50.37
N TYR A 22 -3.65 -25.01 49.81
CA TYR A 22 -3.70 -24.81 48.37
C TYR A 22 -2.78 -23.66 47.97
N TYR A 23 -1.64 -23.98 47.34
CA TYR A 23 -0.61 -23.00 46.96
C TYR A 23 -0.17 -22.05 48.09
N GLY A 24 -0.03 -22.58 49.31
CA GLY A 24 0.35 -21.78 50.48
C GLY A 24 -0.81 -21.12 51.21
N LEU A 25 -2.04 -21.22 50.70
CA LEU A 25 -3.25 -20.75 51.38
C LEU A 25 -3.77 -21.82 52.35
N GLN A 26 -4.00 -21.42 53.60
CA GLN A 26 -4.60 -22.31 54.60
C GLN A 26 -6.09 -22.52 54.31
N GLY A 27 -6.53 -23.77 54.24
CA GLY A 27 -7.94 -24.09 54.05
C GLY A 27 -8.75 -24.07 55.35
N TYR A 28 -10.06 -23.88 55.22
CA TYR A 28 -11.04 -23.98 56.30
C TYR A 28 -12.42 -24.35 55.70
N LEU A 29 -13.35 -24.84 56.53
CA LEU A 29 -14.72 -25.11 56.08
C LEU A 29 -15.38 -23.79 55.66
N ALA A 30 -16.03 -23.79 54.50
CA ALA A 30 -16.56 -22.59 53.89
C ALA A 30 -17.47 -21.81 54.84
N THR A 31 -17.26 -20.49 54.86
CA THR A 31 -18.07 -19.51 55.58
C THR A 31 -18.78 -18.67 54.54
N ILE A 32 -20.11 -18.74 54.51
CA ILE A 32 -20.91 -18.18 53.40
C ILE A 32 -21.54 -16.86 53.86
N LEU A 33 -21.23 -15.76 53.19
CA LEU A 33 -21.59 -14.40 53.62
C LEU A 33 -22.54 -13.69 52.65
N SER A 34 -22.87 -14.31 51.52
CA SER A 34 -23.72 -13.73 50.48
C SER A 34 -24.50 -14.77 49.68
N ASP A 35 -25.54 -14.31 48.97
CA ASP A 35 -26.32 -15.15 48.05
C ASP A 35 -25.49 -15.72 46.90
N ASP A 36 -24.54 -14.95 46.37
CA ASP A 36 -23.65 -15.39 45.29
C ASP A 36 -22.74 -16.55 45.76
N GLU A 37 -22.23 -16.48 46.99
CA GLU A 37 -21.42 -17.56 47.58
C GLU A 37 -22.26 -18.80 47.89
N ALA A 38 -23.50 -18.62 48.39
CA ALA A 38 -24.42 -19.72 48.64
C ALA A 38 -24.79 -20.45 47.34
N GLN A 39 -25.07 -19.70 46.27
CA GLN A 39 -25.31 -20.26 44.94
C GLN A 39 -24.09 -21.03 44.44
N LEU A 40 -22.89 -20.43 44.49
CA LEU A 40 -21.66 -21.06 44.04
C LEU A 40 -21.37 -22.35 44.81
N CYS A 41 -21.53 -22.35 46.14
CA CYS A 41 -21.34 -23.53 46.96
C CYS A 41 -22.36 -24.61 46.61
N GLY A 42 -23.64 -24.24 46.44
CA GLY A 42 -24.70 -25.15 46.00
C GLY A 42 -24.39 -25.80 44.66
N GLU A 43 -23.92 -25.03 43.67
CA GLU A 43 -23.54 -25.53 42.34
C GLU A 43 -22.27 -26.39 42.33
N GLN A 44 -21.29 -26.07 43.18
CA GLN A 44 -20.02 -26.80 43.29
C GLN A 44 -20.15 -28.13 44.03
N THR A 45 -21.14 -28.25 44.92
CA THR A 45 -21.37 -29.49 45.65
C THR A 45 -22.10 -30.49 44.75
N SER A 46 -21.47 -31.63 44.41
CA SER A 46 -22.16 -32.73 43.71
C SER A 46 -23.20 -33.46 44.59
N GLY A 47 -23.55 -32.86 45.74
CA GLY A 47 -24.34 -33.44 46.82
C GLY A 47 -24.12 -32.69 48.14
N THR A 48 -25.06 -32.87 49.06
CA THR A 48 -25.02 -32.71 50.53
C THR A 48 -23.59 -32.49 51.11
N GLY A 49 -23.20 -31.26 51.52
CA GLY A 49 -21.87 -30.98 52.09
C GLY A 49 -21.83 -30.13 53.37
N TRP A 50 -20.93 -30.45 54.32
CA TRP A 50 -20.71 -29.64 55.53
C TRP A 50 -20.11 -28.26 55.21
N ILE A 51 -20.53 -27.25 55.97
CA ILE A 51 -19.99 -25.88 56.00
C ILE A 51 -19.59 -25.50 57.42
N GLY A 52 -18.89 -24.37 57.60
CA GLY A 52 -18.25 -24.01 58.87
C GLY A 52 -19.18 -23.56 59.99
N GLY A 53 -20.51 -23.61 59.80
CA GLY A 53 -21.49 -23.08 60.74
C GLY A 53 -21.90 -24.09 61.82
N SER A 54 -22.00 -23.64 63.08
CA SER A 54 -22.49 -24.45 64.20
C SER A 54 -23.03 -23.57 65.33
N ASP A 55 -23.99 -24.07 66.11
CA ASP A 55 -24.42 -23.52 67.39
C ASP A 55 -24.10 -24.45 68.59
N SER A 56 -23.28 -25.48 68.40
CA SER A 56 -22.87 -26.46 69.43
C SER A 56 -22.27 -25.87 70.72
N GLU A 57 -21.81 -24.61 70.68
CA GLU A 57 -21.36 -23.90 71.88
C GLU A 57 -22.51 -23.24 72.68
N THR A 58 -23.57 -22.80 72.01
CA THR A 58 -24.73 -22.15 72.62
C THR A 58 -25.93 -22.35 71.70
N GLU A 59 -26.78 -23.29 72.08
CA GLU A 59 -28.04 -23.63 71.40
C GLU A 59 -28.80 -22.40 70.89
N GLY A 60 -29.12 -22.40 69.60
CA GLY A 60 -29.82 -21.31 68.92
C GLY A 60 -28.95 -20.09 68.60
N VAL A 61 -27.63 -20.14 68.81
CA VAL A 61 -26.69 -19.08 68.40
C VAL A 61 -25.68 -19.64 67.41
N TRP A 62 -26.02 -19.56 66.14
CA TRP A 62 -25.24 -20.09 65.04
C TRP A 62 -24.12 -19.14 64.64
N LYS A 63 -22.90 -19.66 64.60
CA LYS A 63 -21.71 -18.88 64.25
C LYS A 63 -20.75 -19.67 63.38
N TRP A 64 -19.86 -18.95 62.69
CA TRP A 64 -18.76 -19.54 61.94
C TRP A 64 -17.68 -20.05 62.90
N MET A 65 -17.29 -21.31 62.74
CA MET A 65 -16.36 -22.01 63.64
C MET A 65 -14.91 -21.97 63.18
N ASN A 66 -14.65 -21.45 61.98
CA ASN A 66 -13.32 -21.27 61.38
C ASN A 66 -13.36 -20.17 60.31
N GLY A 67 -12.26 -20.03 59.58
CA GLY A 67 -12.08 -19.02 58.55
C GLY A 67 -11.77 -17.63 59.10
N PRO A 68 -11.62 -16.64 58.20
CA PRO A 68 -11.49 -15.22 58.57
C PRO A 68 -12.65 -14.71 59.44
N GLU A 69 -13.81 -15.36 59.35
CA GLU A 69 -15.06 -14.99 60.03
C GLU A 69 -15.27 -15.70 61.38
N LEU A 70 -14.26 -16.43 61.87
CA LEU A 70 -14.30 -17.17 63.13
C LEU A 70 -15.00 -16.39 64.26
N GLY A 71 -16.05 -16.99 64.82
CA GLY A 71 -16.82 -16.46 65.95
C GLY A 71 -17.94 -15.49 65.54
N THR A 72 -18.08 -15.17 64.27
CA THR A 72 -19.16 -14.30 63.78
C THR A 72 -20.48 -15.05 63.79
N VAL A 73 -21.46 -14.49 64.49
CA VAL A 73 -22.84 -15.01 64.56
C VAL A 73 -23.56 -14.66 63.25
N PHE A 74 -24.16 -15.67 62.63
CA PHE A 74 -24.92 -15.50 61.40
C PHE A 74 -26.42 -15.82 61.55
N TRP A 75 -26.83 -16.52 62.62
CA TRP A 75 -28.24 -16.75 62.91
C TRP A 75 -28.53 -16.87 64.40
N ASN A 76 -29.67 -16.35 64.86
CA ASN A 76 -30.16 -16.49 66.23
C ASN A 76 -31.59 -17.03 66.27
N GLY A 77 -31.81 -18.10 67.03
CA GLY A 77 -33.08 -18.81 67.20
C GLY A 77 -33.19 -20.06 66.33
N GLY A 78 -34.33 -20.76 66.44
CA GLY A 78 -34.69 -21.87 65.54
C GLY A 78 -35.39 -21.37 64.26
N ILE A 79 -36.40 -22.11 63.79
CA ILE A 79 -37.18 -21.85 62.55
C ILE A 79 -37.64 -20.39 62.36
N ASN A 80 -38.01 -19.69 63.45
CA ASN A 80 -38.47 -18.29 63.42
C ASN A 80 -37.39 -17.31 63.91
N GLY A 81 -36.13 -17.70 63.79
CA GLY A 81 -34.97 -16.91 64.16
C GLY A 81 -34.77 -15.69 63.27
N SER A 82 -33.63 -15.04 63.46
CA SER A 82 -33.22 -13.87 62.69
C SER A 82 -31.75 -13.93 62.34
N THR A 83 -31.43 -13.48 61.14
CA THR A 83 -30.05 -13.34 60.67
C THR A 83 -29.50 -11.97 61.05
N PRO A 84 -28.43 -11.86 61.86
CA PRO A 84 -27.71 -10.60 62.05
C PRO A 84 -26.96 -10.17 60.80
N ASN A 85 -26.53 -11.15 60.00
CA ASN A 85 -25.76 -10.97 58.77
C ASN A 85 -26.46 -11.75 57.64
N TYR A 86 -25.80 -12.77 57.09
CA TYR A 86 -26.31 -13.64 56.05
C TYR A 86 -26.56 -15.05 56.56
N ALA A 87 -27.73 -15.61 56.25
CA ALA A 87 -28.06 -17.01 56.49
C ALA A 87 -28.99 -17.49 55.39
N PHE A 88 -28.75 -18.69 54.88
CA PHE A 88 -29.53 -19.27 53.79
C PHE A 88 -30.14 -20.61 54.20
N TRP A 89 -30.83 -20.62 55.33
CA TRP A 89 -31.56 -21.78 55.81
C TRP A 89 -32.66 -22.20 54.81
N ASN A 90 -32.85 -23.50 54.66
CA ASN A 90 -33.95 -24.05 53.88
C ASN A 90 -35.30 -23.75 54.58
N SER A 91 -36.40 -23.91 53.85
CA SER A 91 -37.74 -23.68 54.41
C SER A 91 -37.99 -24.60 55.60
N GLY A 92 -38.12 -24.02 56.79
CA GLY A 92 -38.36 -24.76 58.03
C GLY A 92 -37.12 -24.94 58.91
N GLU A 93 -35.95 -24.42 58.52
CA GLU A 93 -34.68 -24.61 59.23
C GLU A 93 -34.15 -23.31 59.89
N PRO A 94 -33.29 -23.39 60.93
CA PRO A 94 -32.87 -24.60 61.63
C PRO A 94 -33.95 -25.09 62.60
N ASN A 95 -34.24 -26.38 62.59
CA ASN A 95 -35.37 -26.97 63.33
C ASN A 95 -34.96 -27.68 64.63
N ASN A 96 -33.65 -27.91 64.82
CA ASN A 96 -33.03 -28.64 65.91
C ASN A 96 -33.69 -30.01 66.18
N GLN A 97 -33.93 -30.80 65.13
CA GLN A 97 -34.62 -32.09 65.24
C GLN A 97 -33.65 -33.17 65.75
N GLY A 98 -33.54 -33.26 67.06
CA GLY A 98 -32.74 -34.30 67.71
C GLY A 98 -31.31 -33.88 68.00
N ASP A 99 -31.12 -32.63 68.44
CA ASP A 99 -29.83 -32.07 68.86
C ASP A 99 -28.91 -31.88 67.64
N GLU A 100 -29.33 -31.01 66.74
CA GLU A 100 -28.73 -30.76 65.43
C GLU A 100 -27.93 -29.46 65.44
N ASP A 101 -26.65 -29.56 65.74
CA ASP A 101 -25.83 -28.37 66.00
C ASP A 101 -24.94 -27.92 64.81
N TYR A 102 -25.04 -28.55 63.64
CA TYR A 102 -24.06 -28.37 62.56
C TYR A 102 -24.71 -28.05 61.20
N ALA A 103 -24.24 -26.99 60.55
CA ALA A 103 -24.84 -26.49 59.32
C ALA A 103 -24.31 -27.22 58.10
N HIS A 104 -25.21 -27.49 57.17
CA HIS A 104 -25.00 -28.39 56.07
C HIS A 104 -25.77 -27.93 54.82
N ILE A 105 -25.14 -27.92 53.64
CA ILE A 105 -25.82 -27.54 52.38
C ILE A 105 -26.69 -28.69 51.90
N THR A 106 -28.00 -28.47 51.73
CA THR A 106 -28.98 -29.49 51.36
C THR A 106 -28.61 -30.25 50.09
N ALA A 107 -29.10 -31.50 49.99
CA ALA A 107 -28.94 -32.29 48.78
C ALA A 107 -29.57 -31.61 47.55
N PRO A 108 -29.01 -31.79 46.34
CA PRO A 108 -29.67 -31.38 45.10
C PRO A 108 -31.10 -31.94 45.02
N GLY A 109 -32.08 -31.06 44.86
CA GLY A 109 -33.50 -31.41 44.82
C GLY A 109 -34.24 -31.34 46.16
N VAL A 110 -33.56 -31.07 47.27
CA VAL A 110 -34.17 -30.81 48.58
C VAL A 110 -34.33 -29.31 48.81
N GLY A 111 -35.57 -28.85 48.81
CA GLY A 111 -35.91 -27.47 49.12
C GLY A 111 -35.28 -26.46 48.15
N ILE A 112 -34.73 -25.38 48.69
CA ILE A 112 -34.07 -24.34 47.90
C ILE A 112 -32.63 -24.78 47.60
N SER A 113 -32.21 -24.75 46.33
CA SER A 113 -30.86 -25.17 45.94
C SER A 113 -29.79 -24.31 46.63
N GLY A 114 -28.80 -24.95 47.27
CA GLY A 114 -27.73 -24.28 48.01
C GLY A 114 -28.12 -23.83 49.43
N SER A 115 -29.38 -24.00 49.83
CA SER A 115 -29.84 -23.68 51.19
C SER A 115 -29.37 -24.70 52.21
N TRP A 116 -29.51 -24.38 53.50
CA TRP A 116 -28.89 -25.12 54.58
C TRP A 116 -29.90 -25.88 55.45
N ASN A 117 -29.44 -26.97 56.02
CA ASN A 117 -30.08 -27.76 57.07
C ASN A 117 -29.14 -27.84 58.27
N ASP A 118 -29.67 -27.93 59.47
CA ASP A 118 -28.93 -28.32 60.66
C ASP A 118 -28.96 -29.84 60.82
N LEU A 119 -27.85 -30.44 61.25
CA LEU A 119 -27.76 -31.89 61.44
C LEU A 119 -26.93 -32.22 62.69
N PRO A 120 -27.07 -33.44 63.27
CA PRO A 120 -26.18 -33.89 64.31
C PRO A 120 -24.76 -34.07 63.75
N VAL A 121 -23.74 -34.16 64.60
CA VAL A 121 -22.32 -34.21 64.19
C VAL A 121 -21.99 -35.30 63.14
N ASN A 122 -22.71 -36.43 63.15
CA ASN A 122 -22.50 -37.54 62.20
C ASN A 122 -23.41 -37.47 60.97
N GLY A 123 -24.25 -36.43 60.88
CA GLY A 123 -25.34 -36.32 59.91
C GLY A 123 -26.44 -37.34 60.15
N SER A 124 -27.24 -37.58 59.12
CA SER A 124 -28.35 -38.54 59.13
C SER A 124 -28.25 -39.47 57.90
N THR A 125 -29.39 -39.95 57.40
CA THR A 125 -29.46 -40.90 56.27
C THR A 125 -30.08 -40.27 55.03
N GLY A 126 -29.82 -40.85 53.85
CA GLY A 126 -30.43 -40.43 52.60
C GLY A 126 -29.94 -39.05 52.16
N ASP A 127 -30.87 -38.12 51.94
CA ASP A 127 -30.51 -36.76 51.48
C ASP A 127 -29.84 -35.90 52.56
N TYR A 128 -29.88 -36.36 53.82
CA TYR A 128 -29.25 -35.75 54.99
C TYR A 128 -27.95 -36.47 55.41
N GLU A 129 -27.49 -37.43 54.61
CA GLU A 129 -26.20 -38.09 54.81
C GLU A 129 -25.07 -37.20 54.25
N PRO A 130 -24.05 -36.83 55.06
CA PRO A 130 -22.95 -36.01 54.58
C PRO A 130 -22.21 -36.72 53.42
N LYS A 131 -22.18 -36.10 52.24
CA LYS A 131 -21.46 -36.64 51.06
C LYS A 131 -20.05 -36.05 50.95
N GLY A 132 -19.75 -35.02 51.73
CA GLY A 132 -18.49 -34.32 51.72
C GLY A 132 -18.56 -33.00 52.49
N TYR A 133 -17.65 -32.09 52.17
CA TYR A 133 -17.56 -30.77 52.79
C TYR A 133 -17.01 -29.72 51.82
N VAL A 134 -17.34 -28.44 52.04
CA VAL A 134 -16.83 -27.34 51.22
C VAL A 134 -15.66 -26.68 51.95
N VAL A 135 -14.55 -26.51 51.23
CA VAL A 135 -13.34 -25.84 51.70
C VAL A 135 -13.16 -24.52 50.96
N GLU A 136 -12.86 -23.46 51.70
CA GLU A 136 -12.38 -22.18 51.18
C GLU A 136 -10.88 -22.04 51.44
N TYR A 137 -10.19 -21.32 50.55
CA TYR A 137 -8.76 -21.03 50.64
C TYR A 137 -8.57 -19.53 50.42
N GLY A 138 -7.93 -18.85 51.36
CA GLY A 138 -7.66 -17.42 51.28
C GLY A 138 -8.24 -16.62 52.45
N GLY A 139 -7.71 -15.41 52.66
CA GLY A 139 -8.17 -14.49 53.71
C GLY A 139 -7.67 -14.82 55.12
N MET A 140 -6.99 -15.94 55.34
CA MET A 140 -6.46 -16.31 56.65
C MET A 140 -5.24 -15.46 57.01
N PRO A 141 -5.02 -15.12 58.30
CA PRO A 141 -3.81 -14.44 58.74
C PRO A 141 -2.54 -15.21 58.31
N GLY A 142 -1.73 -14.59 57.44
CA GLY A 142 -0.49 -15.18 56.93
C GLY A 142 -0.56 -15.69 55.48
N ASP A 143 -1.72 -15.65 54.84
CA ASP A 143 -1.88 -16.03 53.44
C ASP A 143 -1.10 -15.08 52.48
N PRO A 144 -0.51 -15.59 51.39
CA PRO A 144 0.17 -14.75 50.39
C PRO A 144 -0.78 -13.77 49.69
N VAL A 145 -0.32 -12.54 49.46
CA VAL A 145 -1.07 -11.53 48.69
C VAL A 145 -1.08 -11.91 47.21
N LEU A 146 -2.25 -12.25 46.66
CA LEU A 146 -2.42 -12.56 45.24
C LEU A 146 -2.39 -11.28 44.38
N GLN A 147 -1.58 -11.29 43.32
CA GLN A 147 -1.50 -10.21 42.31
C GLN A 147 -1.98 -10.76 40.96
N ILE A 148 -3.29 -10.70 40.70
CA ILE A 148 -3.87 -11.14 39.42
C ILE A 148 -4.09 -9.88 38.57
N SER A 149 -3.30 -9.70 37.51
CA SER A 149 -3.54 -8.66 36.50
C SER A 149 -3.64 -9.29 35.12
N THR A 150 -4.66 -8.91 34.36
CA THR A 150 -4.75 -9.15 32.91
C THR A 150 -4.74 -7.80 32.19
N SER A 151 -4.23 -7.75 30.97
CA SER A 151 -4.22 -6.54 30.15
C SER A 151 -4.59 -6.87 28.70
N THR A 152 -5.36 -5.99 28.07
CA THR A 152 -5.62 -5.99 26.62
C THR A 152 -5.02 -4.72 26.03
N SER A 153 -4.35 -4.84 24.87
CA SER A 153 -3.84 -3.71 24.11
C SER A 153 -4.58 -3.59 22.78
N ILE A 154 -4.88 -2.36 22.37
CA ILE A 154 -5.39 -2.03 21.04
C ILE A 154 -4.24 -1.45 20.21
N TYR A 155 -4.07 -1.98 19.00
CA TYR A 155 -3.09 -1.49 18.05
C TYR A 155 -3.83 -0.99 16.81
N VAL A 156 -3.50 0.21 16.35
CA VAL A 156 -4.15 0.86 15.20
C VAL A 156 -3.10 1.01 14.10
N PRO A 157 -3.08 0.08 13.11
CA PRO A 157 -2.19 0.20 11.96
C PRO A 157 -2.53 1.45 11.15
N GLU A 158 -1.52 2.20 10.77
CA GLU A 158 -1.64 3.37 9.90
C GLU A 158 -0.44 3.52 8.97
N ILE A 159 -0.68 4.12 7.80
CA ILE A 159 0.35 4.53 6.85
C ILE A 159 0.91 5.87 7.32
N LEU A 160 2.21 5.92 7.57
CA LEU A 160 2.93 7.11 8.05
C LEU A 160 3.39 8.01 6.91
N SER A 161 3.82 7.42 5.80
CA SER A 161 4.26 8.15 4.61
C SER A 161 4.18 7.29 3.36
N THR A 162 4.09 7.95 2.21
CA THR A 162 4.11 7.31 0.90
C THR A 162 5.12 8.03 -0.01
N GLN A 163 5.69 7.28 -0.95
CA GLN A 163 6.55 7.80 -2.00
C GLN A 163 5.97 7.38 -3.34
N ALA A 164 5.55 8.37 -4.12
CA ALA A 164 5.17 8.21 -5.51
C ALA A 164 6.41 8.06 -6.40
N ASP A 165 6.20 7.53 -7.59
CA ASP A 165 7.24 7.38 -8.61
C ASP A 165 6.69 7.85 -9.96
N SER A 166 7.59 8.28 -10.84
CA SER A 166 7.23 8.89 -12.13
C SER A 166 8.23 8.55 -13.21
N SER A 167 7.74 8.42 -14.45
CA SER A 167 8.57 8.16 -15.61
C SER A 167 7.96 8.76 -16.87
N CYS A 168 8.79 8.88 -17.91
CA CYS A 168 8.40 9.34 -19.23
C CYS A 168 7.99 8.15 -20.11
N GLY A 169 6.77 8.19 -20.61
CA GLY A 169 6.23 7.11 -21.44
C GLY A 169 6.04 5.78 -20.71
N PRO A 170 5.70 4.71 -21.46
CA PRO A 170 5.31 3.45 -20.85
C PRO A 170 6.41 2.80 -20.00
N SER A 171 6.14 2.54 -18.73
CA SER A 171 7.12 1.95 -17.82
C SER A 171 6.48 1.29 -16.58
N SER A 172 7.27 0.49 -15.87
CA SER A 172 6.95 -0.03 -14.54
C SER A 172 7.59 0.87 -13.50
N LEU A 173 6.83 1.23 -12.45
CA LEU A 173 7.20 2.18 -11.41
C LEU A 173 7.27 1.49 -10.05
N THR A 174 8.12 1.99 -9.15
CA THR A 174 8.30 1.45 -7.80
C THR A 174 7.71 2.43 -6.77
N LEU A 175 6.51 2.12 -6.27
CA LEU A 175 5.87 2.89 -5.23
C LEU A 175 6.32 2.41 -3.85
N GLN A 176 6.41 3.32 -2.87
CA GLN A 176 6.80 2.94 -1.50
C GLN A 176 5.83 3.50 -0.46
N ALA A 177 5.76 2.81 0.68
CA ALA A 177 5.00 3.22 1.84
C ALA A 177 5.71 2.81 3.14
N THR A 178 5.64 3.69 4.14
CA THR A 178 6.08 3.39 5.50
C THR A 178 4.85 3.33 6.39
N ALA A 179 4.73 2.29 7.22
CA ALA A 179 3.64 2.11 8.17
C ALA A 179 4.18 1.96 9.59
N ASN A 180 3.31 2.13 10.59
CA ASN A 180 3.66 1.75 11.96
C ASN A 180 3.63 0.23 12.17
N SER A 181 2.93 -0.52 11.29
CA SER A 181 2.81 -1.98 11.32
C SER A 181 3.81 -2.69 10.41
N THR A 182 3.94 -4.01 10.58
CA THR A 182 4.80 -4.85 9.73
C THR A 182 4.15 -5.23 8.40
N ASP A 183 2.82 -5.34 8.36
CA ASP A 183 2.08 -5.69 7.15
C ASP A 183 1.62 -4.42 6.42
N VAL A 184 2.08 -4.27 5.17
CA VAL A 184 1.64 -3.23 4.24
C VAL A 184 1.02 -3.90 3.04
N LEU A 185 -0.22 -3.56 2.70
CA LEU A 185 -1.00 -4.18 1.62
C LEU A 185 -1.34 -3.16 0.54
N TRP A 186 -1.14 -3.53 -0.72
CA TRP A 186 -1.38 -2.69 -1.89
C TRP A 186 -2.67 -3.09 -2.62
N PHE A 187 -3.39 -2.12 -3.18
CA PHE A 187 -4.69 -2.29 -3.81
C PHE A 187 -4.82 -1.42 -5.07
N ALA A 188 -5.63 -1.90 -6.01
CA ALA A 188 -6.00 -1.16 -7.23
C ALA A 188 -7.17 -0.18 -7.01
N ASN A 189 -7.93 -0.34 -5.92
CA ASN A 189 -9.14 0.45 -5.66
C ASN A 189 -9.06 1.13 -4.28
N PRO A 190 -9.72 2.29 -4.08
CA PRO A 190 -9.74 2.97 -2.78
C PRO A 190 -10.49 2.20 -1.69
N SER A 191 -11.39 1.28 -2.07
CA SER A 191 -12.10 0.37 -1.17
C SER A 191 -12.44 -0.96 -1.88
N GLY A 192 -12.73 -2.01 -1.11
CA GLY A 192 -13.04 -3.34 -1.64
C GLY A 192 -11.87 -3.99 -2.40
N GLY A 193 -12.15 -5.09 -3.10
CA GLY A 193 -11.15 -5.86 -3.84
C GLY A 193 -10.15 -6.61 -2.95
N THR A 194 -9.29 -7.40 -3.58
CA THR A 194 -8.21 -8.13 -2.90
C THR A 194 -6.88 -7.36 -3.01
N PRO A 195 -5.94 -7.56 -2.07
CA PRO A 195 -4.59 -7.04 -2.21
C PRO A 195 -3.94 -7.52 -3.51
N ILE A 196 -3.22 -6.63 -4.19
CA ILE A 196 -2.46 -6.90 -5.43
C ILE A 196 -0.95 -7.02 -5.16
N GLY A 197 -0.52 -6.74 -3.93
CA GLY A 197 0.87 -6.81 -3.49
C GLY A 197 0.98 -6.55 -2.00
N SER A 198 2.16 -6.81 -1.45
CA SER A 198 2.45 -6.61 -0.02
C SER A 198 3.91 -6.17 0.19
N GLY A 199 4.15 -5.48 1.31
CA GLY A 199 5.46 -4.97 1.71
C GLY A 199 5.61 -3.46 1.50
N ALA A 200 6.74 -2.91 1.96
CA ALA A 200 7.03 -1.48 1.92
C ALA A 200 7.18 -0.91 0.49
N SER A 201 7.40 -1.77 -0.51
CA SER A 201 7.56 -1.40 -1.91
C SER A 201 6.63 -2.22 -2.81
N PHE A 202 6.05 -1.58 -3.82
CA PHE A 202 5.22 -2.22 -4.84
C PHE A 202 5.66 -1.80 -6.24
N ASN A 203 5.96 -2.79 -7.08
CA ASN A 203 6.27 -2.58 -8.49
C ASN A 203 4.99 -2.70 -9.30
N THR A 204 4.62 -1.64 -10.02
CA THR A 204 3.45 -1.66 -10.90
C THR A 204 3.71 -2.57 -12.11
N PRO A 205 2.67 -3.09 -12.78
CA PRO A 205 2.77 -3.50 -14.18
C PRO A 205 3.27 -2.33 -15.06
N VAL A 206 3.59 -2.61 -16.32
CA VAL A 206 3.89 -1.53 -17.27
C VAL A 206 2.61 -0.69 -17.48
N LEU A 207 2.70 0.59 -17.16
CA LEU A 207 1.61 1.55 -17.27
C LEU A 207 1.82 2.42 -18.52
N ASN A 208 0.73 2.75 -19.20
CA ASN A 208 0.73 3.69 -20.32
C ASN A 208 0.17 5.07 -19.93
N THR A 209 -0.49 5.15 -18.76
CA THR A 209 -1.15 6.34 -18.24
C THR A 209 -0.96 6.42 -16.73
N THR A 210 -0.99 7.63 -16.19
CA THR A 210 -0.99 7.86 -14.73
C THR A 210 -2.11 7.06 -14.07
N THR A 211 -1.75 6.26 -13.07
CA THR A 211 -2.66 5.31 -12.42
C THR A 211 -2.51 5.43 -10.89
N PRO A 212 -3.60 5.67 -10.15
CA PRO A 212 -3.56 5.66 -8.69
C PRO A 212 -3.53 4.22 -8.17
N TYR A 213 -2.74 4.01 -7.12
CA TYR A 213 -2.75 2.81 -6.29
C TYR A 213 -3.05 3.20 -4.84
N TYR A 214 -3.43 2.22 -4.04
CA TYR A 214 -3.86 2.46 -2.67
C TYR A 214 -3.12 1.51 -1.73
N VAL A 215 -2.70 2.02 -0.58
CA VAL A 215 -1.93 1.26 0.40
C VAL A 215 -2.62 1.29 1.75
N LEU A 216 -2.60 0.17 2.47
CA LEU A 216 -3.20 -0.01 3.78
C LEU A 216 -2.17 -0.64 4.73
N ALA A 217 -2.03 -0.06 5.92
CA ALA A 217 -1.34 -0.71 7.02
C ALA A 217 -2.26 -1.78 7.60
N SER A 218 -1.76 -3.01 7.72
CA SER A 218 -2.50 -4.16 8.21
C SER A 218 -1.78 -4.73 9.43
N GLU A 219 -2.53 -5.49 10.22
CA GLU A 219 -2.02 -6.29 11.32
C GLU A 219 -2.85 -7.58 11.34
N ASN A 220 -2.20 -8.74 11.32
CA ASN A 220 -2.87 -10.04 11.27
C ASN A 220 -3.89 -10.19 10.13
N GLY A 221 -3.64 -9.54 8.99
CA GLY A 221 -4.51 -9.59 7.82
C GLY A 221 -5.82 -8.80 7.94
N CYS A 222 -5.92 -7.86 8.89
CA CYS A 222 -7.03 -6.91 8.94
C CYS A 222 -7.08 -6.06 7.66
N LEU A 223 -8.20 -6.10 6.93
CA LEU A 223 -8.42 -5.33 5.71
C LEU A 223 -9.30 -4.09 5.94
N GLU A 224 -9.74 -3.88 7.18
CA GLU A 224 -10.53 -2.73 7.57
C GLU A 224 -9.61 -1.54 7.83
N GLY A 225 -9.95 -0.39 7.26
CA GLY A 225 -9.21 0.85 7.43
C GLY A 225 -9.25 1.76 6.20
N THR A 226 -8.80 2.99 6.39
CA THR A 226 -8.69 3.96 5.30
C THR A 226 -7.42 3.68 4.51
N ARG A 227 -7.55 3.51 3.19
CA ARG A 227 -6.39 3.36 2.31
C ARG A 227 -5.82 4.73 1.94
N THR A 228 -4.50 4.84 1.89
CA THR A 228 -3.79 6.04 1.43
C THR A 228 -3.48 5.91 -0.05
N GLU A 229 -3.76 6.95 -0.83
CA GLU A 229 -3.46 6.97 -2.27
C GLU A 229 -1.96 7.20 -2.52
N VAL A 230 -1.41 6.48 -3.50
CA VAL A 230 -0.06 6.65 -4.04
C VAL A 230 -0.16 6.62 -5.56
N VAL A 231 0.23 7.71 -6.21
CA VAL A 231 0.03 7.89 -7.66
C VAL A 231 1.29 7.47 -8.42
N ALA A 232 1.14 6.48 -9.31
CA ALA A 232 2.17 6.14 -10.30
C ALA A 232 1.99 7.05 -11.53
N THR A 233 2.91 7.98 -11.76
CA THR A 233 2.75 9.04 -12.77
C THR A 233 3.47 8.67 -14.07
N ILE A 234 2.72 8.62 -15.18
CA ILE A 234 3.28 8.47 -16.52
C ILE A 234 3.16 9.81 -17.24
N ASN A 235 4.29 10.49 -17.39
CA ASN A 235 4.38 11.73 -18.12
C ASN A 235 4.43 11.43 -19.63
N PRO A 236 3.60 12.09 -20.46
CA PRO A 236 3.58 11.84 -21.90
C PRO A 236 4.90 12.25 -22.55
N LEU A 237 5.33 11.46 -23.54
CA LEU A 237 6.42 11.85 -24.43
C LEU A 237 5.93 12.94 -25.40
N PRO A 238 6.81 13.86 -25.83
CA PRO A 238 6.45 14.86 -26.83
C PRO A 238 6.01 14.17 -28.13
N GLN A 239 4.96 14.68 -28.77
CA GLN A 239 4.45 14.16 -30.03
C GLN A 239 5.17 14.86 -31.18
N ILE A 240 6.19 14.20 -31.73
CA ILE A 240 7.07 14.78 -32.75
C ILE A 240 7.26 13.86 -33.95
N ASN A 241 7.58 14.45 -35.09
CA ASN A 241 8.22 13.72 -36.18
C ASN A 241 9.63 13.30 -35.74
N THR A 242 10.04 12.08 -36.09
CA THR A 242 11.40 11.58 -35.76
C THR A 242 12.45 12.08 -36.73
N SER A 243 12.04 12.48 -37.93
CA SER A 243 12.89 13.11 -38.95
C SER A 243 12.06 14.06 -39.79
N ILE A 244 12.64 15.19 -40.17
CA ILE A 244 12.08 16.14 -41.13
C ILE A 244 13.14 16.56 -42.14
N ASP A 245 12.70 16.97 -43.32
CA ASP A 245 13.52 17.69 -44.27
C ASP A 245 13.16 19.18 -44.15
N PHE A 246 14.16 20.01 -43.84
CA PHE A 246 13.97 21.46 -43.70
C PHE A 246 14.73 22.17 -44.80
N LYS A 247 13.99 22.77 -45.74
CA LYS A 247 14.51 23.26 -47.00
C LYS A 247 14.48 24.79 -47.08
N ASN A 248 15.63 25.40 -47.35
CA ASN A 248 15.75 26.83 -47.67
C ASN A 248 16.42 27.03 -49.04
N CYS A 249 16.21 28.21 -49.63
CA CYS A 249 16.90 28.63 -50.83
C CYS A 249 18.26 29.23 -50.50
N ASP A 250 19.23 29.01 -51.40
CA ASP A 250 20.48 29.76 -51.43
C ASP A 250 20.23 31.11 -52.11
N GLU A 251 20.08 32.15 -51.29
CA GLU A 251 19.71 33.50 -51.73
C GLU A 251 20.83 34.53 -51.54
N ASP A 252 22.04 34.10 -51.21
CA ASP A 252 23.14 35.03 -50.88
C ASP A 252 23.86 35.59 -52.12
N GLY A 253 23.48 35.10 -53.31
CA GLY A 253 24.05 35.50 -54.60
C GLY A 253 25.26 34.67 -55.03
N THR A 254 25.69 33.72 -54.21
CA THR A 254 26.77 32.76 -54.47
C THR A 254 26.17 31.35 -54.42
N PRO A 255 26.07 30.62 -55.54
CA PRO A 255 25.53 29.26 -55.55
C PRO A 255 26.50 28.24 -54.95
N ASP A 256 26.82 28.37 -53.67
CA ASP A 256 27.75 27.49 -52.95
C ASP A 256 27.02 26.43 -52.11
N GLY A 257 25.69 26.47 -52.09
CA GLY A 257 24.87 25.53 -51.33
C GLY A 257 24.90 25.79 -49.83
N LEU A 258 25.35 26.97 -49.40
CA LEU A 258 25.28 27.44 -48.04
C LEU A 258 24.19 28.51 -47.91
N THR A 259 23.36 28.40 -46.88
CA THR A 259 22.36 29.43 -46.59
C THR A 259 22.09 29.49 -45.10
N VAL A 260 21.44 30.58 -44.69
CA VAL A 260 21.04 30.80 -43.31
C VAL A 260 19.69 30.13 -43.05
N PHE A 261 19.64 29.28 -42.05
CA PHE A 261 18.45 28.65 -41.52
C PHE A 261 18.03 29.30 -40.21
N ASN A 262 16.76 29.69 -40.14
CA ASN A 262 16.09 29.97 -38.89
C ASN A 262 15.47 28.67 -38.36
N LEU A 263 16.19 27.97 -37.48
CA LEU A 263 15.77 26.66 -36.97
C LEU A 263 14.45 26.71 -36.18
N HIS A 264 14.05 27.89 -35.67
CA HIS A 264 12.73 28.03 -35.02
C HIS A 264 11.56 27.85 -35.98
N GLU A 265 11.74 28.09 -37.28
CA GLU A 265 10.71 27.79 -38.28
C GLU A 265 10.51 26.28 -38.47
N ALA A 266 11.51 25.47 -38.11
CA ALA A 266 11.41 24.01 -38.15
C ALA A 266 10.44 23.46 -37.08
N GLU A 267 10.14 24.22 -36.02
CA GLU A 267 9.34 23.77 -34.87
C GLU A 267 7.92 23.31 -35.26
N GLU A 268 7.30 24.02 -36.21
CA GLU A 268 5.98 23.70 -36.78
C GLU A 268 5.97 22.38 -37.59
N TYR A 269 7.14 21.95 -38.08
CA TYR A 269 7.30 20.67 -38.78
C TYR A 269 7.72 19.55 -37.83
N ILE A 270 8.40 19.89 -36.73
CA ILE A 270 8.85 18.92 -35.73
C ILE A 270 7.68 18.46 -34.87
N ALA A 271 6.88 19.38 -34.33
CA ALA A 271 5.76 19.03 -33.47
C ALA A 271 4.56 18.52 -34.29
N LEU A 272 3.93 17.45 -33.82
CA LEU A 272 2.67 16.93 -34.39
C LEU A 272 1.42 17.56 -33.75
N ASP A 273 1.61 18.26 -32.65
CA ASP A 273 0.63 19.10 -31.96
C ASP A 273 1.17 20.54 -31.82
N ASN A 274 0.71 21.31 -30.83
CA ASN A 274 1.11 22.70 -30.68
C ASN A 274 2.59 22.82 -30.24
N PRO A 275 3.49 23.41 -31.05
CA PRO A 275 4.90 23.59 -30.69
C PRO A 275 5.11 24.35 -29.39
N ALA A 276 4.20 25.27 -29.02
CA ALA A 276 4.27 26.04 -27.78
C ALA A 276 4.20 25.18 -26.50
N ASN A 277 3.84 23.90 -26.61
CA ASN A 277 3.86 22.95 -25.49
C ASN A 277 5.29 22.48 -25.13
N TYR A 278 6.28 22.77 -25.99
CA TYR A 278 7.62 22.21 -25.88
C TYR A 278 8.71 23.28 -25.84
N ALA A 279 9.85 22.91 -25.27
CA ALA A 279 11.11 23.63 -25.40
C ALA A 279 12.00 22.93 -26.43
N PHE A 280 12.51 23.68 -27.39
CA PHE A 280 13.39 23.18 -28.45
C PHE A 280 14.82 23.64 -28.22
N VAL A 281 15.77 22.71 -28.31
CA VAL A 281 17.21 23.00 -28.32
C VAL A 281 17.87 22.18 -29.42
N TYR A 282 18.74 22.82 -30.20
CA TYR A 282 19.34 22.25 -31.41
C TYR A 282 20.81 21.90 -31.20
N TYR A 283 21.24 20.80 -31.83
CA TYR A 283 22.59 20.26 -31.70
C TYR A 283 23.09 19.70 -33.04
N GLU A 284 24.41 19.75 -33.24
CA GLU A 284 25.08 19.18 -34.43
C GLU A 284 25.37 17.67 -34.31
N SER A 285 25.10 17.06 -33.16
CA SER A 285 25.26 15.60 -32.98
C SER A 285 24.21 15.00 -32.05
N LEU A 286 23.88 13.73 -32.29
CA LEU A 286 22.96 12.97 -31.45
C LEU A 286 23.47 12.85 -30.00
N ALA A 287 24.77 12.63 -29.82
CA ALA A 287 25.38 12.51 -28.51
C ALA A 287 25.17 13.79 -27.69
N ASN A 288 25.43 14.95 -28.29
CA ASN A 288 25.21 16.26 -27.69
C ASN A 288 23.73 16.50 -27.35
N ALA A 289 22.80 16.10 -28.22
CA ALA A 289 21.36 16.21 -27.95
C ALA A 289 20.89 15.30 -26.81
N GLN A 290 21.53 14.13 -26.62
CA GLN A 290 21.22 13.20 -25.52
C GLN A 290 21.79 13.68 -24.18
N SER A 291 23.03 14.20 -24.18
CA SER A 291 23.73 14.67 -22.97
C SER A 291 23.54 16.16 -22.66
N GLU A 292 22.82 16.89 -23.51
CA GLU A 292 22.58 18.34 -23.38
C GLU A 292 23.88 19.16 -23.36
N THR A 293 24.83 18.83 -24.23
CA THR A 293 26.14 19.49 -24.32
C THR A 293 26.33 20.20 -25.65
N SER A 294 27.04 21.33 -25.65
CA SER A 294 27.35 22.10 -26.86
C SER A 294 26.12 22.44 -27.74
N PRO A 295 25.08 23.11 -27.19
CA PRO A 295 23.93 23.52 -27.97
C PRO A 295 24.30 24.59 -29.02
N ILE A 296 23.58 24.60 -30.14
CA ILE A 296 23.67 25.65 -31.15
C ILE A 296 23.11 26.95 -30.55
N THR A 297 23.93 27.98 -30.41
CA THR A 297 23.55 29.24 -29.76
C THR A 297 22.90 30.27 -30.71
N ASN A 298 23.12 30.12 -32.01
CA ASN A 298 22.62 31.01 -33.06
C ASN A 298 21.53 30.34 -33.92
N ALA A 299 20.54 29.72 -33.27
CA ALA A 299 19.51 28.93 -33.95
C ALA A 299 18.70 29.71 -35.02
N SER A 300 18.51 31.02 -34.87
CA SER A 300 17.84 31.86 -35.88
C SER A 300 18.69 32.19 -37.10
N GLN A 301 20.00 31.95 -37.03
CA GLN A 301 20.96 32.30 -38.07
C GLN A 301 22.00 31.19 -38.26
N TYR A 302 21.55 29.94 -38.26
CA TYR A 302 22.44 28.80 -38.41
C TYR A 302 22.83 28.61 -39.88
N ILE A 303 24.12 28.54 -40.18
CA ILE A 303 24.59 28.20 -41.53
C ILE A 303 24.77 26.69 -41.59
N ASN A 304 24.30 26.03 -42.64
CA ASN A 304 24.27 24.57 -42.85
C ASN A 304 25.66 23.89 -43.01
N SER A 305 26.61 24.27 -42.18
CA SER A 305 27.94 23.69 -42.05
C SER A 305 27.93 22.22 -41.58
N VAL A 306 26.87 21.80 -40.86
CA VAL A 306 26.62 20.41 -40.47
C VAL A 306 25.18 20.01 -40.84
N SER A 307 25.02 18.80 -41.36
CA SER A 307 23.72 18.16 -41.60
C SER A 307 23.88 16.64 -41.49
N PRO A 308 22.97 15.91 -40.80
CA PRO A 308 21.75 16.42 -40.17
C PRO A 308 22.01 17.10 -38.81
N LEU A 309 21.06 17.94 -38.39
CA LEU A 309 20.97 18.46 -37.03
C LEU A 309 20.02 17.63 -36.17
N TYR A 310 20.06 17.85 -34.86
CA TYR A 310 19.24 17.16 -33.88
C TYR A 310 18.52 18.17 -32.99
N ALA A 311 17.18 18.20 -33.06
CA ALA A 311 16.36 18.98 -32.14
C ALA A 311 15.93 18.12 -30.95
N ARG A 312 16.39 18.46 -29.76
CA ARG A 312 15.86 17.93 -28.50
C ARG A 312 14.60 18.71 -28.15
N VAL A 313 13.47 18.03 -28.15
CA VAL A 313 12.15 18.58 -27.84
C VAL A 313 11.76 18.12 -26.45
N THR A 314 11.56 19.06 -25.51
CA THR A 314 11.34 18.74 -24.09
C THR A 314 9.99 19.28 -23.62
N THR A 315 9.21 18.44 -22.94
CA THR A 315 7.94 18.79 -22.29
C THR A 315 8.18 19.54 -20.98
N SER A 316 7.15 20.19 -20.44
CA SER A 316 7.20 20.82 -19.10
C SER A 316 7.49 19.83 -17.96
N ALA A 317 7.21 18.54 -18.16
CA ALA A 317 7.51 17.46 -17.22
C ALA A 317 8.96 16.93 -17.34
N GLY A 318 9.77 17.47 -18.25
CA GLY A 318 11.15 17.04 -18.50
C GLY A 318 11.29 15.81 -19.42
N CYS A 319 10.19 15.26 -19.93
CA CYS A 319 10.23 14.20 -20.94
C CYS A 319 10.67 14.76 -22.28
N TYR A 320 11.54 14.04 -22.99
CA TYR A 320 12.10 14.52 -24.24
C TYR A 320 12.00 13.51 -25.37
N GLY A 321 12.04 14.03 -26.59
CA GLY A 321 12.24 13.30 -27.83
C GLY A 321 13.32 14.01 -28.66
N ILE A 322 13.89 13.32 -29.64
CA ILE A 322 14.88 13.90 -30.55
C ILE A 322 14.38 13.74 -31.99
N CYS A 323 14.27 14.87 -32.69
CA CYS A 323 13.98 14.90 -34.13
C CYS A 323 15.28 15.13 -34.91
N ILE A 324 15.44 14.38 -36.00
CA ILE A 324 16.52 14.59 -36.97
C ILE A 324 16.07 15.64 -37.99
N ILE A 325 16.87 16.68 -38.20
CA ILE A 325 16.59 17.74 -39.18
C ILE A 325 17.61 17.60 -40.31
N ASN A 326 17.15 17.15 -41.48
CA ASN A 326 17.96 17.14 -42.69
C ASN A 326 17.86 18.53 -43.34
N LEU A 327 18.93 19.32 -43.26
CA LEU A 327 18.99 20.60 -43.94
C LEU A 327 19.17 20.37 -45.44
N GLN A 328 18.31 20.98 -46.24
CA GLN A 328 18.35 20.92 -47.70
C GLN A 328 18.44 22.33 -48.25
N VAL A 329 19.36 22.56 -49.18
CA VAL A 329 19.52 23.85 -49.85
C VAL A 329 19.11 23.70 -51.30
N SER A 330 18.23 24.60 -51.77
CA SER A 330 17.91 24.73 -53.20
C SER A 330 18.66 25.93 -53.77
N THR A 331 19.46 25.68 -54.79
CA THR A 331 20.12 26.71 -55.60
C THR A 331 19.41 26.81 -56.95
N THR A 332 18.95 28.00 -57.34
CA THR A 332 18.21 28.19 -58.62
C THR A 332 18.96 29.04 -59.64
N SER A 333 20.22 29.40 -59.38
CA SER A 333 21.03 30.24 -60.26
C SER A 333 22.45 29.72 -60.40
N PHE A 334 23.05 29.92 -61.57
CA PHE A 334 24.47 29.68 -61.78
C PHE A 334 25.32 30.80 -61.15
N PRO A 335 26.61 30.51 -60.83
CA PRO A 335 27.54 31.55 -60.41
C PRO A 335 27.61 32.70 -61.42
N PRO A 336 27.79 33.96 -60.97
CA PRO A 336 27.90 35.09 -61.88
C PRO A 336 28.99 34.87 -62.94
N GLY A 337 28.62 34.94 -64.21
CA GLY A 337 29.54 34.78 -65.36
C GLY A 337 29.85 33.33 -65.74
N TYR A 338 29.15 32.35 -65.16
CA TYR A 338 29.26 30.96 -65.60
C TYR A 338 28.83 30.82 -67.07
N LEU A 339 29.70 30.23 -67.88
CA LEU A 339 29.53 29.97 -69.30
C LEU A 339 30.26 28.68 -69.65
N GLN A 340 29.58 27.76 -70.35
CA GLN A 340 30.21 26.56 -70.90
C GLN A 340 30.31 26.70 -72.41
N GLU A 341 31.55 26.67 -72.92
CA GLU A 341 31.83 26.76 -74.35
C GLU A 341 32.15 25.38 -74.93
N LEU A 342 31.34 24.93 -75.89
CA LEU A 342 31.68 23.78 -76.71
C LEU A 342 32.59 24.24 -77.86
N THR A 343 33.80 23.68 -77.93
CA THR A 343 34.75 23.93 -79.02
C THR A 343 35.15 22.63 -79.68
N SER A 344 35.14 22.63 -81.01
CA SER A 344 35.59 21.51 -81.83
C SER A 344 36.29 22.03 -83.07
N CYS A 345 37.20 21.24 -83.63
CA CYS A 345 37.68 21.47 -84.97
C CYS A 345 36.64 20.97 -85.97
N ASP A 346 36.49 21.67 -87.09
CA ASP A 346 35.74 21.19 -88.25
C ASP A 346 36.49 19.97 -88.83
N LEU A 347 36.09 18.80 -88.35
CA LEU A 347 36.65 17.49 -88.67
C LEU A 347 35.64 16.61 -89.39
N ASP A 348 34.50 17.17 -89.81
CA ASP A 348 33.52 16.42 -90.57
C ASP A 348 33.97 16.26 -92.03
N GLU A 349 33.20 15.50 -92.82
CA GLU A 349 33.57 15.18 -94.20
C GLU A 349 33.57 16.42 -95.13
N ASN A 350 33.05 17.56 -94.68
CA ASN A 350 32.95 18.81 -95.39
C ASN A 350 33.63 19.93 -94.58
N SER A 351 34.89 20.25 -94.90
CA SER A 351 35.57 21.40 -94.30
C SER A 351 34.98 22.73 -94.81
N ASP A 352 33.80 23.09 -94.33
CA ASP A 352 32.99 24.25 -94.71
C ASP A 352 32.93 25.31 -93.59
N GLY A 353 33.60 25.05 -92.46
CA GLY A 353 33.67 25.93 -91.31
C GLY A 353 32.51 25.74 -90.33
N PHE A 354 31.66 24.73 -90.52
CA PHE A 354 30.59 24.38 -89.60
C PHE A 354 30.90 23.08 -88.84
N PHE A 355 30.31 22.93 -87.65
CA PHE A 355 30.39 21.72 -86.86
C PHE A 355 29.10 21.55 -86.07
N ALA A 356 28.54 20.34 -86.04
CA ALA A 356 27.37 20.03 -85.23
C ALA A 356 27.78 19.69 -83.80
N PHE A 357 27.29 20.45 -82.83
CA PHE A 357 27.54 20.22 -81.40
C PHE A 357 26.40 19.43 -80.77
N ASP A 358 26.74 18.39 -80.01
CA ASP A 358 25.81 17.75 -79.08
C ASP A 358 25.73 18.61 -77.82
N LEU A 359 24.60 19.29 -77.64
CA LEU A 359 24.41 20.18 -76.51
C LEU A 359 24.31 19.40 -75.19
N THR A 360 23.83 18.15 -75.22
CA THR A 360 23.64 17.32 -74.01
C THR A 360 24.96 16.95 -73.35
N ALA A 361 26.08 17.04 -74.08
CA ALA A 361 27.41 16.80 -73.55
C ALA A 361 27.76 17.70 -72.35
N THR A 362 27.17 18.90 -72.24
CA THR A 362 27.39 19.84 -71.13
C THR A 362 26.38 19.70 -69.99
N SER A 363 25.32 18.90 -70.17
CA SER A 363 24.22 18.80 -69.19
C SER A 363 24.73 18.37 -67.80
N GLN A 364 25.65 17.42 -67.73
CA GLN A 364 26.19 16.97 -66.45
C GLN A 364 27.04 18.07 -65.78
N GLU A 365 27.81 18.84 -66.55
CA GLU A 365 28.63 19.93 -66.04
C GLU A 365 27.77 21.05 -65.44
N PHE A 366 26.59 21.31 -66.04
CA PHE A 366 25.58 22.20 -65.50
C PHE A 366 24.98 21.69 -64.19
N ILE A 367 24.60 20.42 -64.14
CA ILE A 367 24.04 19.80 -62.93
C ILE A 367 25.08 19.79 -61.80
N ASP A 368 26.35 19.54 -62.12
CA ASP A 368 27.47 19.52 -61.18
C ASP A 368 27.77 20.90 -60.56
N GLN A 369 27.23 22.00 -61.12
CA GLN A 369 27.28 23.32 -60.47
C GLN A 369 26.34 23.44 -59.27
N PHE A 370 25.44 22.48 -59.06
CA PHE A 370 24.45 22.50 -58.01
C PHE A 370 24.66 21.36 -57.00
N PRO A 371 24.29 21.53 -55.72
CA PRO A 371 24.38 20.48 -54.71
C PRO A 371 23.72 19.16 -55.12
N THR A 372 24.38 18.04 -54.80
CA THR A 372 23.88 16.68 -55.07
C THR A 372 22.53 16.41 -54.38
N GLY A 373 21.63 15.67 -55.03
CA GLY A 373 20.32 15.27 -54.47
C GLY A 373 19.16 16.15 -54.93
N GLN A 374 19.41 17.17 -55.75
CA GLN A 374 18.37 17.94 -56.44
C GLN A 374 17.84 17.18 -57.66
N ASN A 375 16.54 17.29 -57.94
CA ASN A 375 15.91 16.75 -59.13
C ASN A 375 15.92 17.83 -60.23
N LEU A 376 17.06 17.98 -60.90
CA LEU A 376 17.29 19.00 -61.93
C LEU A 376 17.19 18.39 -63.32
N SER A 377 16.60 19.11 -64.26
CA SER A 377 16.63 18.82 -65.70
C SER A 377 17.23 20.01 -66.45
N VAL A 378 17.99 19.71 -67.50
CA VAL A 378 18.62 20.73 -68.36
C VAL A 378 17.81 20.85 -69.63
N HIS A 379 17.46 22.08 -70.00
CA HIS A 379 16.72 22.43 -71.20
C HIS A 379 17.51 23.50 -71.96
N TYR A 380 17.50 23.43 -73.30
CA TYR A 380 18.35 24.26 -74.16
C TYR A 380 17.49 25.18 -75.04
N TYR A 381 17.87 26.45 -75.13
CA TYR A 381 17.14 27.48 -75.87
C TYR A 381 18.12 28.38 -76.65
N ASN A 382 17.67 28.93 -77.78
CA ASN A 382 18.48 29.86 -78.58
C ASN A 382 18.55 31.27 -77.99
N THR A 383 17.55 31.66 -77.19
CA THR A 383 17.46 33.01 -76.62
C THR A 383 17.08 32.96 -75.14
N LEU A 384 17.44 34.02 -74.40
CA LEU A 384 17.03 34.19 -73.01
C LEU A 384 15.50 34.33 -72.87
N GLU A 385 14.85 35.01 -73.80
CA GLU A 385 13.40 35.21 -73.80
C GLU A 385 12.67 33.86 -73.95
N ASP A 386 13.12 33.02 -74.89
CA ASP A 386 12.61 31.65 -75.08
C ASP A 386 12.78 30.80 -73.82
N ALA A 387 13.95 30.88 -73.16
CA ALA A 387 14.22 30.15 -71.93
C ALA A 387 13.33 30.63 -70.76
N GLN A 388 13.10 31.94 -70.63
CA GLN A 388 12.28 32.52 -69.56
C GLN A 388 10.78 32.26 -69.75
N LEU A 389 10.33 32.13 -71.00
CA LEU A 389 8.94 31.84 -71.35
C LEU A 389 8.68 30.35 -71.58
N GLU A 390 9.72 29.51 -71.51
CA GLU A 390 9.67 28.08 -71.82
C GLU A 390 9.10 27.79 -73.22
N THR A 391 9.49 28.59 -74.22
CA THR A 391 9.06 28.45 -75.62
C THR A 391 10.21 28.10 -76.53
N ASN A 392 9.94 27.41 -77.65
CA ASN A 392 10.93 27.09 -78.69
C ASN A 392 12.17 26.33 -78.19
N GLU A 393 11.98 25.37 -77.28
CA GLU A 393 13.06 24.49 -76.78
C GLU A 393 13.76 23.74 -77.93
N ILE A 394 15.09 23.69 -77.88
CA ILE A 394 15.92 22.90 -78.79
C ILE A 394 15.76 21.43 -78.39
N THR A 395 15.02 20.67 -79.20
CA THR A 395 14.73 19.25 -78.94
C THR A 395 15.56 18.29 -79.79
N ASN A 396 16.20 18.78 -80.83
CA ASN A 396 17.15 18.03 -81.66
C ASN A 396 18.57 18.37 -81.19
N LEU A 397 18.95 17.73 -80.07
CA LEU A 397 20.16 18.01 -79.31
C LEU A 397 21.37 17.23 -79.81
#